data_AF-A0AA39N9L0-F1
#
_entry.id   AF-A0AA39N9L0-F1
#
_cell.length_a   1.000
_cell.length_b   1.000
_cell.length_c   1.000
_cell.angle_alpha   90.00
_cell.angle_beta   90.00
_cell.angle_gamma   90.00
#
_symmetry.space_group_name_H-M   'P 1'
#
loop_
_entity.id
_entity.type
_entity.pdbx_description
1 polymer ?
#
loop_
_entity_poly.entity_id
_entity_poly.type
_entity_poly.pdbx_seq_one_letter_code
_entity_poly.pdbx_strand_id
1 'polypeptide(L)'
;NIWNAIGQDTTTAGSTIPGVFGQCPLNVATNKTACTANSQCFWLLYITPVLLSCKFANVTYFNHFIVLVKLVNICLQFEISCDEVATMCQGFIDWVEEYEHIYYQYSLECLSMCTLNIHALLHVADNIEASELVWTYWTFPMDHFCGLLQPAIQS
;
A
#
# COMPACT_ATOMS: atom_id res chain seq x y z
N ASN A 1 -10.58 14.43 -15.23
CA ASN A 1 -9.36 14.03 -14.51
C ASN A 1 -9.40 12.51 -14.35
N ILE A 2 -8.33 11.79 -14.72
CA ILE A 2 -8.25 10.32 -14.65
C ILE A 2 -8.52 9.79 -13.23
N TRP A 3 -8.10 10.53 -12.21
CA TRP A 3 -8.35 10.19 -10.81
C TRP A 3 -9.84 10.18 -10.44
N ASN A 4 -10.66 11.04 -11.04
CA ASN A 4 -12.10 11.03 -10.79
C ASN A 4 -12.76 9.76 -11.32
N ALA A 5 -12.30 9.25 -12.47
CA ALA A 5 -12.80 8.00 -13.03
C ALA A 5 -12.37 6.80 -12.16
N ILE A 6 -11.08 6.74 -11.79
CA ILE A 6 -10.55 5.71 -10.87
C ILE A 6 -11.30 5.71 -9.53
N GLY A 7 -11.56 6.90 -8.98
CA GLY A 7 -12.31 7.05 -7.73
C GLY A 7 -13.75 6.58 -7.85
N GLN A 8 -14.42 6.87 -8.97
CA GLN A 8 -15.78 6.39 -9.23
C GLN A 8 -15.82 4.87 -9.39
N ASP A 9 -14.91 4.30 -10.17
CA ASP A 9 -14.80 2.86 -10.39
C ASP A 9 -14.50 2.11 -9.08
N THR A 10 -13.66 2.70 -8.21
CA THR A 10 -13.38 2.17 -6.86
C THR A 10 -14.65 2.07 -6.02
N THR A 11 -15.47 3.13 -5.97
CA THR A 11 -16.75 3.11 -5.24
C THR A 11 -17.72 2.09 -5.83
N THR A 12 -17.81 2.01 -7.16
CA THR A 12 -18.71 1.06 -7.84
C THR A 12 -18.32 -0.39 -7.56
N ALA A 13 -17.01 -0.70 -7.51
CA ALA A 13 -16.52 -2.03 -7.15
C ALA A 13 -16.95 -2.46 -5.74
N GLY A 14 -17.18 -1.50 -4.83
CA GLY A 14 -17.65 -1.77 -3.48
C GLY A 14 -18.95 -2.57 -3.39
N SER A 15 -19.85 -2.42 -4.37
CA SER A 15 -21.09 -3.22 -4.43
C SER A 15 -20.86 -4.72 -4.69
N THR A 16 -19.67 -5.09 -5.17
CA THR A 16 -19.28 -6.48 -5.46
C THR A 16 -18.44 -7.12 -4.36
N ILE A 17 -18.00 -6.35 -3.37
CA ILE A 17 -17.12 -6.83 -2.30
C ILE A 17 -17.97 -7.25 -1.09
N PRO A 18 -17.90 -8.51 -0.66
CA PRO A 18 -18.60 -8.95 0.54
C PRO A 18 -18.14 -8.16 1.78
N GLY A 19 -19.07 -7.75 2.63
CA GLY A 19 -18.78 -6.95 3.83
C GLY A 19 -17.85 -7.62 4.86
N VAL A 20 -17.65 -8.95 4.77
CA VAL A 20 -16.67 -9.68 5.58
C VAL A 20 -15.23 -9.21 5.33
N PHE A 21 -14.95 -8.65 4.15
CA PHE A 21 -13.63 -8.10 3.81
C PHE A 21 -13.42 -6.67 4.31
N GLY A 22 -14.44 -6.07 4.93
CA GLY A 22 -14.37 -4.74 5.51
C GLY A 22 -15.36 -3.76 4.90
N GLN A 23 -15.11 -2.46 5.14
CA GLN A 23 -15.95 -1.39 4.64
C GLN A 23 -15.85 -1.25 3.12
N CYS A 24 -16.93 -0.75 2.52
CA CYS A 24 -16.98 -0.40 1.11
C CYS A 24 -15.82 0.57 0.76
N PRO A 25 -15.01 0.28 -0.28
CA PRO A 25 -13.93 1.16 -0.72
C PRO A 25 -14.43 2.57 -1.02
N LEU A 26 -13.75 3.57 -0.45
CA LEU A 26 -14.09 4.97 -0.65
C LEU A 26 -13.47 5.51 -1.95
N ASN A 27 -14.09 6.53 -2.51
CA ASN A 27 -13.52 7.26 -3.65
C ASN A 27 -12.17 7.89 -3.26
N VAL A 28 -11.09 7.32 -3.78
CA VAL A 28 -9.70 7.74 -3.50
C VAL A 28 -9.36 9.15 -3.99
N ALA A 29 -10.12 9.69 -4.96
CA ALA A 29 -9.89 11.04 -5.46
C ALA A 29 -10.46 12.11 -4.50
N THR A 30 -11.57 11.82 -3.83
CA THR A 30 -12.30 12.80 -3.00
C THR A 30 -12.12 12.59 -1.50
N ASN A 31 -11.82 11.37 -1.04
CA ASN A 31 -11.85 11.00 0.38
C ASN A 31 -10.47 10.62 0.95
N LYS A 32 -9.46 11.45 0.70
CA LYS A 32 -8.06 11.15 1.11
C LYS A 32 -7.86 11.00 2.61
N THR A 33 -8.62 11.72 3.43
CA THR A 33 -8.48 11.75 4.90
C THR A 33 -9.34 10.72 5.62
N ALA A 34 -10.30 10.09 4.93
CA ALA A 34 -11.22 9.12 5.53
C ALA A 34 -10.73 7.66 5.36
N CYS A 35 -9.65 7.44 4.61
CA CYS A 35 -9.11 6.10 4.38
C CYS A 35 -8.18 5.67 5.52
N THR A 36 -8.57 4.63 6.26
CA THR A 36 -7.72 3.94 7.24
C THR A 36 -6.61 3.16 6.55
N ALA A 37 -5.56 2.79 7.29
CA ALA A 37 -4.49 1.92 6.82
C ALA A 37 -5.06 0.61 6.26
N ASN A 38 -6.09 0.03 6.89
CA ASN A 38 -6.75 -1.17 6.40
C ASN A 38 -7.44 -0.95 5.03
N SER A 39 -8.19 0.15 4.84
CA SER A 39 -8.86 0.40 3.56
C SER A 39 -7.87 0.76 2.45
N GLN A 40 -6.78 1.48 2.77
CA GLN A 40 -5.69 1.75 1.84
C GLN A 40 -4.97 0.47 1.43
N CYS A 41 -4.66 -0.41 2.39
CA CYS A 41 -4.02 -1.69 2.16
C CYS A 41 -4.92 -2.60 1.31
N PHE A 42 -6.20 -2.71 1.62
CA PHE A 42 -7.15 -3.47 0.80
C PHE A 42 -7.23 -2.95 -0.64
N TRP A 43 -7.28 -1.62 -0.81
CA TRP A 43 -7.30 -1.00 -2.13
C TRP A 43 -6.01 -1.27 -2.92
N LEU A 44 -4.84 -1.21 -2.25
CA LEU A 44 -3.54 -1.53 -2.84
C LEU A 44 -3.45 -2.99 -3.30
N LEU A 45 -3.96 -3.94 -2.51
CA LEU A 45 -3.74 -5.37 -2.77
C LEU A 45 -4.76 -5.96 -3.74
N TYR A 46 -6.03 -5.56 -3.65
CA TYR A 46 -7.12 -6.26 -4.33
C TYR A 46 -7.78 -5.44 -5.43
N ILE A 47 -7.81 -4.12 -5.31
CA ILE A 47 -8.54 -3.25 -6.27
C ILE A 47 -7.59 -2.74 -7.34
N THR A 48 -6.51 -2.08 -6.94
CA THR A 48 -5.60 -1.40 -7.86
C THR A 48 -4.91 -2.28 -8.89
N PRO A 49 -4.50 -3.54 -8.63
CA PRO A 49 -3.88 -4.38 -9.66
C PRO A 49 -4.82 -4.63 -10.83
N VAL A 50 -6.12 -4.78 -10.54
CA VAL A 50 -7.17 -5.02 -11.56
C VAL A 50 -7.60 -3.69 -12.19
N LEU A 51 -7.91 -2.70 -11.37
CA LEU A 51 -8.45 -1.42 -11.82
C LEU A 51 -7.46 -0.63 -12.69
N LEU A 52 -6.18 -0.67 -12.34
CA LEU A 52 -5.12 0.04 -13.05
C LEU A 52 -4.49 -0.80 -14.18
N SER A 53 -4.92 -2.05 -14.34
CA SER A 53 -4.50 -2.88 -15.47
C SER A 53 -4.86 -2.17 -16.78
N CYS A 54 -3.88 -2.12 -17.71
CA CYS A 54 -4.02 -1.44 -19.00
C CYS A 54 -4.35 0.07 -18.92
N LYS A 55 -4.17 0.73 -17.76
CA LYS A 55 -4.40 2.19 -17.62
C LYS A 55 -3.13 3.03 -17.77
N PHE A 56 -1.95 2.40 -17.67
CA PHE A 56 -0.67 3.08 -17.80
C PHE A 56 -0.27 3.23 -19.27
N ALA A 57 0.21 4.41 -19.66
CA ALA A 57 0.77 4.64 -20.99
C ALA A 57 2.07 3.85 -21.22
N ASN A 58 2.87 3.70 -20.16
CA ASN A 58 4.07 2.87 -20.16
C ASN A 58 3.90 1.73 -19.14
N VAL A 59 4.01 0.50 -19.64
CA VAL A 59 3.83 -0.73 -18.84
C VAL A 59 4.89 -0.88 -17.75
N THR A 60 6.07 -0.27 -17.89
CA THR A 60 7.15 -0.31 -16.88
C THR A 60 6.65 0.14 -15.51
N TYR A 61 5.90 1.25 -15.45
CA TYR A 61 5.36 1.77 -14.19
C TYR A 61 4.30 0.86 -13.58
N PHE A 62 3.49 0.21 -14.42
CA PHE A 62 2.51 -0.76 -13.93
C PHE A 62 3.22 -1.99 -13.36
N ASN A 63 4.23 -2.52 -14.06
CA ASN A 63 4.99 -3.68 -13.61
C ASN A 63 5.72 -3.39 -12.30
N HIS A 64 6.38 -2.24 -12.19
CA HIS A 64 7.05 -1.81 -10.97
C HIS A 64 6.07 -1.67 -9.79
N PHE A 65 4.89 -1.09 -10.03
CA PHE A 65 3.80 -1.07 -9.05
C PHE A 65 3.36 -2.47 -8.62
N ILE A 66 3.20 -3.42 -9.56
CA ILE A 66 2.82 -4.80 -9.22
C ILE A 66 3.89 -5.51 -8.41
N VAL A 67 5.18 -5.22 -8.61
CA VAL A 67 6.25 -5.75 -7.74
C VAL A 67 6.06 -5.28 -6.30
N LEU A 68 5.72 -4.00 -6.07
CA LEU A 68 5.40 -3.50 -4.73
C LEU A 68 4.23 -4.25 -4.11
N VAL A 69 3.14 -4.45 -4.86
CA VAL A 69 1.96 -5.19 -4.40
C VAL A 69 2.33 -6.61 -3.95
N LYS A 70 3.24 -7.29 -4.66
CA LYS A 70 3.72 -8.62 -4.27
C LYS A 70 4.52 -8.59 -2.97
N LEU A 71 5.42 -7.62 -2.80
CA LEU A 71 6.20 -7.46 -1.57
C LEU A 71 5.30 -7.18 -0.37
N VAL A 72 4.31 -6.30 -0.52
CA VAL A 72 3.35 -6.01 0.56
C VAL A 72 2.49 -7.23 0.91
N ASN A 73 2.15 -8.09 -0.07
CA ASN A 73 1.46 -9.36 0.23
C ASN A 73 2.32 -10.27 1.14
N ILE A 74 3.64 -10.33 0.92
CA ILE A 74 4.56 -11.11 1.77
C ILE A 74 4.56 -10.54 3.20
N CYS A 75 4.64 -9.22 3.36
CA CYS A 75 4.62 -8.56 4.68
C CYS A 75 3.36 -8.86 5.51
N LEU A 76 2.27 -9.25 4.85
CA LEU A 76 0.95 -9.45 5.47
C LEU A 76 0.59 -10.93 5.63
N GLN A 77 1.50 -11.85 5.31
CA GLN A 77 1.30 -13.26 5.61
C GLN A 77 1.13 -13.46 7.13
N PHE A 78 0.29 -14.42 7.50
CA PHE A 78 0.05 -14.75 8.92
C PHE A 78 1.27 -15.39 9.59
N GLU A 79 2.07 -16.09 8.80
CA GLU A 79 3.35 -16.68 9.17
C GLU A 79 4.33 -16.37 8.02
N ILE A 80 5.55 -15.97 8.35
CA ILE A 80 6.62 -15.71 7.38
C ILE A 80 7.86 -16.52 7.77
N SER A 81 8.45 -17.20 6.80
CA SER A 81 9.71 -17.93 6.98
C SER A 81 10.92 -16.98 6.87
N CYS A 82 12.06 -17.37 7.43
CA CYS A 82 13.30 -16.61 7.28
C CYS A 82 13.70 -16.42 5.80
N ASP A 83 13.43 -17.42 4.95
CA ASP A 83 13.70 -17.34 3.52
C ASP A 83 12.80 -16.30 2.82
N GLU A 84 11.53 -16.21 3.23
CA GLU A 84 10.61 -15.18 2.75
C GLU A 84 11.03 -13.79 3.25
N VAL A 85 11.49 -13.65 4.50
CA VAL A 85 12.03 -12.38 5.03
C VAL A 85 13.25 -11.94 4.21
N ALA A 86 14.19 -12.86 3.93
CA ALA A 86 15.35 -12.55 3.09
C ALA A 86 14.96 -12.15 1.66
N THR A 87 13.99 -12.87 1.07
CA THR A 87 13.44 -12.56 -0.25
C THR A 87 12.78 -11.18 -0.27
N MET A 88 12.02 -10.84 0.77
CA MET A 88 11.35 -9.55 0.92
C MET A 88 12.36 -8.42 1.11
N CYS A 89 13.39 -8.62 1.94
CA CYS A 89 14.47 -7.66 2.16
C CYS A 89 15.16 -7.29 0.84
N GLN A 90 15.63 -8.29 0.09
CA GLN A 90 16.23 -8.07 -1.22
C GLN A 90 15.23 -7.44 -2.20
N GLY A 91 13.97 -7.89 -2.17
CA GLY A 91 12.92 -7.36 -3.02
C GLY A 91 12.64 -5.87 -2.81
N PHE A 92 12.67 -5.37 -1.57
CA PHE A 92 12.55 -3.94 -1.30
C PHE A 92 13.77 -3.15 -1.76
N ILE A 93 14.98 -3.70 -1.61
CA ILE A 93 16.20 -3.09 -2.15
C ILE A 93 16.08 -2.94 -3.67
N ASP A 94 15.82 -4.03 -4.38
CA ASP A 94 15.68 -4.05 -5.84
C ASP A 94 14.57 -3.10 -6.30
N TRP A 95 13.45 -3.06 -5.57
CA TRP A 95 12.33 -2.18 -5.89
C TRP A 95 12.70 -0.69 -5.74
N VAL A 96 13.44 -0.32 -4.68
CA VAL A 96 13.89 1.06 -4.45
C VAL A 96 14.96 1.46 -5.47
N GLU A 97 15.90 0.58 -5.81
CA GLU A 97 16.90 0.85 -6.86
C GLU A 97 16.23 1.11 -8.21
N GLU A 98 15.25 0.28 -8.59
CA GLU A 98 14.49 0.50 -9.83
C GLU A 98 13.61 1.76 -9.73
N TYR A 99 13.07 2.08 -8.54
CA TYR A 99 12.36 3.35 -8.32
C TYR A 99 13.26 4.56 -8.58
N GLU A 100 14.49 4.52 -8.05
CA GLU A 100 15.48 5.56 -8.25
C GLU A 100 15.84 5.71 -9.72
N HIS A 101 15.95 4.60 -10.44
CA HIS A 101 16.22 4.60 -11.88
C HIS A 101 15.08 5.19 -12.71
N ILE A 102 13.82 4.80 -12.47
CA ILE A 102 12.70 5.16 -13.37
C ILE A 102 11.92 6.43 -12.96
N TYR A 103 11.91 6.80 -11.67
CA TYR A 103 11.22 7.99 -11.15
C TYR A 103 12.16 9.12 -10.74
N TYR A 104 13.19 8.83 -9.94
CA TYR A 104 14.16 9.85 -9.51
C TYR A 104 15.16 10.21 -10.62
N GLN A 105 15.50 9.24 -11.47
CA GLN A 105 16.40 9.39 -12.63
C GLN A 105 17.77 9.98 -12.25
N TYR A 106 18.17 9.85 -10.98
CA TYR A 106 19.38 10.42 -10.41
C TYR A 106 19.56 11.93 -10.68
N SER A 107 18.43 12.65 -10.80
CA SER A 107 18.42 14.08 -11.10
C SER A 107 17.98 14.90 -9.89
N LEU A 108 18.72 15.97 -9.58
CA LEU A 108 18.36 16.92 -8.53
C LEU A 108 17.00 17.60 -8.78
N GLU A 109 16.57 17.71 -10.03
CA GLU A 109 15.24 18.24 -10.38
C GLU A 109 14.10 17.34 -9.89
N CYS A 110 14.38 16.04 -9.71
CA CYS A 110 13.43 15.03 -9.26
C CYS A 110 13.59 14.70 -7.77
N LEU A 111 14.32 15.51 -6.98
CA LEU A 111 14.58 15.25 -5.56
C LEU A 111 13.30 15.04 -4.73
N SER A 112 12.18 15.63 -5.14
CA SER A 112 10.87 15.43 -4.51
C SER A 112 10.36 13.98 -4.56
N MET A 113 10.91 13.13 -5.43
CA MET A 113 10.60 11.71 -5.51
C MET A 113 11.26 10.89 -4.38
N CYS A 114 12.37 11.37 -3.80
CA CYS A 114 13.10 10.70 -2.72
C CYS A 114 12.43 10.95 -1.37
N THR A 115 11.19 10.49 -1.22
CA THR A 115 10.41 10.71 0.01
C THR A 115 10.83 9.75 1.12
N LEU A 116 10.59 10.16 2.37
CA LEU A 116 10.79 9.31 3.54
C LEU A 116 10.05 7.97 3.44
N ASN A 117 8.86 7.96 2.83
CA ASN A 117 8.06 6.75 2.68
C ASN A 117 8.72 5.72 1.75
N ILE A 118 9.41 6.17 0.70
CA ILE A 118 10.17 5.28 -0.20
C ILE A 118 11.38 4.71 0.54
N HIS A 119 12.11 5.54 1.29
CA HIS A 119 13.23 5.07 2.10
C HIS A 119 12.80 4.08 3.20
N ALA A 120 11.64 4.31 3.82
CA ALA A 120 11.11 3.45 4.88
C ALA A 120 10.88 2.00 4.42
N LEU A 121 10.71 1.75 3.12
CA LEU A 121 10.57 0.40 2.57
C LEU A 121 11.81 -0.47 2.84
N LEU A 122 13.01 0.12 2.85
CA LEU A 122 14.26 -0.59 3.11
C LEU A 122 14.35 -1.12 4.54
N HIS A 123 13.60 -0.53 5.48
CA HIS A 123 13.60 -0.91 6.90
C HIS A 123 12.47 -1.86 7.26
N VAL A 124 11.62 -2.27 6.31
CA VAL A 124 10.47 -3.14 6.59
C VAL A 124 10.94 -4.51 7.11
N ALA A 125 11.99 -5.08 6.51
CA ALA A 125 12.55 -6.36 6.96
C ALA A 125 13.10 -6.27 8.39
N ASP A 126 13.93 -5.27 8.66
CA ASP A 126 14.51 -5.03 9.99
C ASP A 126 13.41 -4.85 11.05
N ASN A 127 12.34 -4.15 10.71
CA ASN A 127 11.21 -3.96 11.62
C ASN A 127 10.45 -5.26 11.89
N ILE A 128 10.29 -6.14 10.88
CA ILE A 128 9.64 -7.45 11.07
C ILE A 128 10.49 -8.35 11.98
N GLU A 129 11.80 -8.36 11.79
CA GLU A 129 12.70 -9.14 12.64
C GLU A 129 12.72 -8.62 14.09
N ALA A 130 12.65 -7.30 14.27
CA ALA A 130 12.71 -6.68 15.58
C ALA A 130 11.38 -6.70 16.36
N SER A 131 10.24 -6.61 15.67
CA SER A 131 8.92 -6.34 16.29
C SER A 131 7.82 -7.34 15.90
N GLU A 132 8.20 -8.49 15.31
CA GLU A 132 7.30 -9.50 14.73
C GLU A 132 6.56 -9.02 13.47
N LEU A 133 5.50 -9.71 13.05
CA LEU A 133 4.81 -9.45 11.78
C LEU A 133 4.11 -8.09 11.76
N VAL A 134 4.10 -7.41 10.61
CA VAL A 134 3.56 -6.05 10.45
C VAL A 134 2.11 -5.91 10.94
N TRP A 135 1.30 -6.96 10.84
CA TRP A 135 -0.10 -6.88 11.29
C TRP A 135 -0.26 -6.76 12.82
N THR A 136 0.77 -7.06 13.63
CA THR A 136 0.68 -7.07 15.10
C THR A 136 1.02 -5.73 15.77
N TYR A 137 1.86 -4.88 15.15
CA TYR A 137 2.39 -3.67 15.80
C TYR A 137 2.27 -2.37 14.98
N TRP A 138 1.84 -2.46 13.72
CA TRP A 138 1.88 -1.30 12.80
C TRP A 138 0.64 -0.40 12.94
N THR A 139 0.25 0.33 11.89
CA THR A 139 -0.90 1.24 11.95
C THR A 139 -2.24 0.50 12.10
N PHE A 140 -2.34 -0.79 11.74
CA PHE A 140 -3.63 -1.50 11.77
C PHE A 140 -4.26 -1.62 13.17
N PRO A 141 -3.54 -2.07 14.22
CA PRO A 141 -4.08 -2.08 15.58
C PRO A 141 -4.45 -0.69 16.10
N MET A 142 -3.63 0.32 15.78
CA MET A 142 -3.87 1.71 16.20
C MET A 142 -5.11 2.30 15.53
N ASP A 143 -5.29 2.13 14.23
CA ASP A 143 -6.47 2.60 13.50
C ASP A 143 -7.73 1.91 14.01
N HIS A 144 -7.67 0.60 14.27
CA HIS A 144 -8.79 -0.13 14.85
C HIS A 144 -9.14 0.40 16.25
N PHE A 145 -8.13 0.59 17.11
CA PHE A 145 -8.32 1.13 18.45
C PHE A 145 -8.88 2.56 18.44
N CYS A 146 -8.32 3.45 17.62
CA CYS A 146 -8.82 4.82 17.43
C CYS A 146 -10.26 4.84 16.90
N GLY A 147 -10.60 3.94 15.97
CA GLY A 147 -11.96 3.79 15.44
C GLY A 147 -12.98 3.35 16.50
N LEU A 148 -12.57 2.55 17.49
CA LEU A 148 -13.42 2.19 18.64
C LEU A 148 -13.56 3.34 19.64
N LEU A 149 -12.47 4.10 19.87
CA LEU A 149 -12.48 5.22 20.81
C LEU A 149 -13.29 6.42 20.33
N GLN A 150 -13.23 6.75 19.03
CA GLN A 150 -13.81 7.98 18.49
C GLN A 150 -15.32 8.12 18.76
N PRO A 151 -16.17 7.08 18.60
CA PRO A 151 -17.58 7.14 19.00
C PRO A 151 -17.79 7.26 20.52
N ALA A 152 -16.87 6.71 21.32
CA ALA A 152 -16.96 6.72 22.79
C ALA A 152 -16.61 8.09 23.41
N ILE A 153 -15.95 8.98 22.67
CA ILE A 153 -15.50 10.31 23.12
C ILE A 153 -16.49 11.42 22.69
N GLN A 154 -17.61 11.08 22.04
CA GLN A 154 -18.65 12.05 21.72
C GLN A 154 -19.32 12.54 23.02
N SER A 155 -18.85 13.70 23.50
CA SER A 155 -19.34 14.45 24.66
C SER A 155 -20.18 15.64 24.19
#